data_AF-A0A927GL87-F1
#
_entry.id   AF-A0A927GL87-F1
#
_cell.length_a   1.000
_cell.length_b   1.000
_cell.length_c   1.000
_cell.angle_alpha   90.00
_cell.angle_beta   90.00
_cell.angle_gamma   90.00
#
_symmetry.space_group_name_H-M   'P 1'
#
loop_
_entity.id
_entity.type
_entity.pdbx_description
1 polymer ?
#
loop_
_entity_poly.entity_id
_entity_poly.type
_entity_poly.pdbx_seq_one_letter_code
_entity_poly.pdbx_strand_id
1 'polypeptide(L)'
;MALKDFDQLVTEINTAVHPNGPQGKTTALSLGTVLKSLAKELTTLPQETALAATHKADLDASGRVPASQLPSFVDDVVEAASVATLPSVGEAGKIYVVLDTNRVYRWSGTQYVAVAAGDGVQSVGGLTGVVTLAQLGLNLVDNTRDLAKPLSEATLAALAGKADTNDPRLLSIQAVVNCLAVRISTNATRTRTYYTGVGSAAAENADDGLVRALAAALPGETVQVTTPIVMPYANIYNAVLRMQPGTILDLGGFDVTTVQRQDGVGFGAGSYTVYGRNATIYSTGAGSAGFTWPDGSAPTIRTYEVHLVNTGTASAILMRSGNLFHRGSVVVNSDTTGAIGVNLYSQAARYELVGDITVSKACWGMALVEGCEGLMRGGRFVMTTPTACLATLYNGGKLELMQCVVDVTAGPTTSGARLQSATATLVLTDVTVLGGSVVANSTTGRVVLRGSTVLPAAYGADYLRGLGLTVVDERPATGVAHRSGTVLTFEQNAEYDPISTGTFSVDDSTKRIGTVVTAYLTPTATAPTLSAPRFQSKDSFVAGKNLMYHFKVGANGSIQYTITVLD
;
A
#
# COMPACT_ATOMS: atom_id res chain seq x y z
N MET A 1 -100.47 -71.50 55.27
CA MET A 1 -101.06 -70.19 55.63
C MET A 1 -100.52 -69.20 54.64
N ALA A 2 -101.36 -68.51 53.84
CA ALA A 2 -100.82 -67.57 52.86
C ALA A 2 -100.06 -66.46 53.60
N LEU A 3 -98.78 -66.25 53.27
CA LEU A 3 -97.96 -65.17 53.81
C LEU A 3 -98.63 -63.84 53.41
N LYS A 4 -98.81 -62.93 54.36
CA LYS A 4 -99.28 -61.58 54.06
C LYS A 4 -98.28 -60.90 53.13
N ASP A 5 -98.78 -60.09 52.21
CA ASP A 5 -97.91 -59.29 51.34
C ASP A 5 -97.14 -58.25 52.19
N PHE A 6 -95.91 -57.93 51.77
CA PHE A 6 -95.02 -57.02 52.49
C PHE A 6 -95.67 -55.65 52.76
N ASP A 7 -96.45 -55.13 51.83
CA ASP A 7 -97.14 -53.84 51.97
C ASP A 7 -98.28 -53.92 52.99
N GLN A 8 -98.98 -55.06 53.08
CA GLN A 8 -99.95 -55.31 54.17
C GLN A 8 -99.28 -55.30 55.55
N LEU A 9 -98.10 -55.89 55.63
CA LEU A 9 -97.33 -56.02 56.87
C LEU A 9 -96.78 -54.66 57.33
N VAL A 10 -96.25 -53.86 56.40
CA VAL A 10 -95.85 -52.47 56.63
C VAL A 10 -97.04 -51.60 57.06
N THR A 11 -98.22 -51.81 56.47
CA THR A 11 -99.44 -51.08 56.82
C THR A 11 -99.91 -51.41 58.25
N GLU A 12 -99.92 -52.69 58.63
CA GLU A 12 -100.27 -53.12 59.98
C GLU A 12 -99.28 -52.59 61.03
N ILE A 13 -97.98 -52.61 60.73
CA ILE A 13 -96.95 -52.04 61.61
C ILE A 13 -97.15 -50.53 61.77
N ASN A 14 -97.33 -49.78 60.68
CA ASN A 14 -97.53 -48.34 60.76
C ASN A 14 -98.80 -47.97 61.56
N THR A 15 -99.87 -48.76 61.43
CA THR A 15 -101.12 -48.54 62.18
C THR A 15 -100.95 -48.87 63.67
N ALA A 16 -100.19 -49.91 64.01
CA ALA A 16 -99.94 -50.30 65.40
C ALA A 16 -98.96 -49.37 66.13
N VAL A 17 -97.93 -48.86 65.42
CA VAL A 17 -96.92 -47.93 65.96
C VAL A 17 -97.50 -46.53 66.13
N HIS A 18 -98.42 -46.12 65.25
CA HIS A 18 -99.02 -44.79 65.21
C HIS A 18 -100.57 -44.84 65.27
N PRO A 19 -101.19 -45.19 66.42
CA PRO A 19 -102.65 -45.34 66.52
C PRO A 19 -103.45 -44.05 66.26
N ASN A 20 -102.78 -42.88 66.24
CA ASN A 20 -103.38 -41.57 65.97
C ASN A 20 -102.94 -40.96 64.61
N GLY A 21 -102.39 -41.76 63.69
CA GLY A 21 -101.91 -41.31 62.39
C GLY A 21 -100.41 -40.96 62.35
N PRO A 22 -99.84 -40.73 61.15
CA PRO A 22 -98.43 -40.94 60.79
C PRO A 22 -97.37 -40.05 61.48
N GLN A 23 -97.76 -39.17 62.41
CA GLN A 23 -96.84 -38.34 63.21
C GLN A 23 -96.93 -38.58 64.73
N GLY A 24 -97.76 -39.54 65.18
CA GLY A 24 -97.91 -39.82 66.61
C GLY A 24 -96.69 -40.53 67.21
N LYS A 25 -96.08 -39.98 68.27
CA LYS A 25 -94.94 -40.63 68.96
C LYS A 25 -95.36 -41.99 69.53
N THR A 26 -94.63 -43.04 69.16
CA THR A 26 -94.85 -44.43 69.59
C THR A 26 -94.70 -44.56 71.11
N THR A 27 -95.64 -45.19 71.80
CA THR A 27 -95.52 -45.50 73.23
C THR A 27 -94.86 -46.88 73.42
N ALA A 28 -94.11 -47.09 74.51
CA ALA A 28 -93.36 -48.34 74.72
C ALA A 28 -94.24 -49.62 74.68
N LEU A 29 -95.53 -49.49 74.98
CA LEU A 29 -96.54 -50.56 74.88
C LEU A 29 -96.85 -50.97 73.42
N SER A 30 -96.83 -50.04 72.46
CA SER A 30 -97.08 -50.36 71.05
C SER A 30 -95.86 -51.01 70.37
N LEU A 31 -94.64 -50.62 70.75
CA LEU A 31 -93.42 -51.25 70.24
C LEU A 31 -93.29 -52.71 70.70
N GLY A 32 -93.68 -53.02 71.94
CA GLY A 32 -93.67 -54.39 72.47
C GLY A 32 -94.66 -55.35 71.79
N THR A 33 -95.77 -54.80 71.27
CA THR A 33 -96.75 -55.60 70.49
C THR A 33 -96.24 -55.88 69.09
N VAL A 34 -95.58 -54.90 68.46
CA VAL A 34 -94.95 -55.05 67.14
C VAL A 34 -93.74 -56.00 67.18
N LEU A 35 -92.90 -55.93 68.21
CA LEU A 35 -91.81 -56.89 68.39
C LEU A 35 -92.32 -58.32 68.57
N LYS A 36 -93.48 -58.50 69.24
CA LYS A 36 -94.12 -59.82 69.36
C LYS A 36 -94.75 -60.31 68.05
N SER A 37 -95.32 -59.43 67.23
CA SER A 37 -95.84 -59.83 65.91
C SER A 37 -94.71 -60.16 64.94
N LEU A 38 -93.63 -59.36 64.90
CA LEU A 38 -92.43 -59.67 64.12
C LEU A 38 -91.76 -60.96 64.60
N ALA A 39 -91.64 -61.17 65.91
CA ALA A 39 -91.06 -62.40 66.45
C ALA A 39 -91.93 -63.62 66.10
N LYS A 40 -93.26 -63.48 66.11
CA LYS A 40 -94.18 -64.53 65.70
C LYS A 40 -94.04 -64.84 64.20
N GLU A 41 -93.95 -63.83 63.33
CA GLU A 41 -93.74 -64.03 61.90
C GLU A 41 -92.36 -64.60 61.56
N LEU A 42 -91.29 -64.17 62.25
CA LEU A 42 -89.95 -64.72 62.10
C LEU A 42 -89.89 -66.20 62.52
N THR A 43 -90.68 -66.61 63.51
CA THR A 43 -90.84 -68.03 63.89
C THR A 43 -91.77 -68.82 62.96
N THR A 44 -92.52 -68.17 62.07
CA THR A 44 -93.43 -68.82 61.12
C THR A 44 -93.03 -68.67 59.65
N LEU A 45 -91.87 -68.08 59.34
CA LEU A 45 -91.26 -68.20 58.03
C LEU A 45 -91.01 -69.70 57.76
N PRO A 46 -91.42 -70.23 56.60
CA PRO A 46 -91.06 -71.58 56.24
C PRO A 46 -89.53 -71.63 56.16
N GLN A 47 -88.88 -72.27 57.13
CA GLN A 47 -87.59 -72.90 56.88
C GLN A 47 -87.89 -73.98 55.84
N GLU A 48 -87.69 -73.62 54.56
CA GLU A 48 -87.61 -74.55 53.45
C GLU A 48 -86.51 -75.58 53.76
N THR A 49 -86.89 -76.65 54.45
CA THR A 49 -86.32 -77.96 54.19
C THR A 49 -86.70 -78.34 52.76
N ALA A 50 -85.82 -78.08 51.79
CA ALA A 50 -85.41 -79.04 50.75
C ALA A 50 -84.57 -78.40 49.62
N LEU A 51 -83.45 -79.07 49.29
CA LEU A 51 -82.91 -79.25 47.93
C LEU A 51 -82.09 -78.10 47.26
N ALA A 52 -80.82 -77.87 47.68
CA ALA A 52 -79.75 -77.36 46.79
C ALA A 52 -78.34 -77.35 47.43
N ALA A 53 -77.61 -78.47 47.38
CA ALA A 53 -76.16 -78.49 47.62
C ALA A 53 -75.39 -79.45 46.68
N THR A 54 -75.99 -79.86 45.57
CA THR A 54 -75.37 -80.78 44.60
C THR A 54 -74.75 -80.08 43.38
N HIS A 55 -74.76 -78.73 43.31
CA HIS A 55 -74.26 -77.97 42.17
C HIS A 55 -73.52 -76.66 42.55
N LYS A 56 -72.75 -76.71 43.64
CA LYS A 56 -71.79 -75.65 44.01
C LYS A 56 -70.48 -76.33 44.35
N ALA A 57 -69.36 -75.73 43.95
CA ALA A 57 -68.05 -76.19 44.38
C ALA A 57 -67.83 -75.78 45.84
N ASP A 58 -67.26 -76.68 46.63
CA ASP A 58 -66.84 -76.43 48.00
C ASP A 58 -65.57 -75.57 48.01
N LEU A 59 -65.33 -74.86 49.11
CA LEU A 59 -64.09 -74.13 49.35
C LEU A 59 -63.32 -74.80 50.48
N ASP A 60 -62.01 -74.95 50.31
CA ASP A 60 -61.10 -75.43 51.35
C ASP A 60 -60.86 -74.38 52.45
N ALA A 61 -60.04 -74.75 53.44
CA ALA A 61 -59.73 -73.90 54.59
C ALA A 61 -59.08 -72.55 54.23
N SER A 62 -58.63 -72.36 52.99
CA SER A 62 -58.08 -71.11 52.47
C SER A 62 -59.04 -70.34 51.56
N GLY A 63 -60.28 -70.81 51.40
CA GLY A 63 -61.30 -70.17 50.59
C GLY A 63 -61.18 -70.44 49.08
N ARG A 64 -60.50 -71.53 48.68
CA ARG A 64 -60.31 -71.91 47.26
C ARG A 64 -61.01 -73.23 46.95
N VAL A 65 -61.41 -73.45 45.70
CA VAL A 65 -61.99 -74.73 45.27
C VAL A 65 -60.90 -75.81 45.25
N PRO A 66 -61.09 -76.96 45.93
CA PRO A 66 -60.14 -78.07 45.89
C PRO A 66 -59.95 -78.63 44.48
N ALA A 67 -58.73 -79.02 44.12
CA ALA A 67 -58.42 -79.55 42.78
C ALA A 67 -59.25 -80.79 42.40
N SER A 68 -59.73 -81.58 43.38
CA SER A 68 -60.61 -82.72 43.16
C SER A 68 -62.01 -82.35 42.63
N GLN A 69 -62.39 -81.07 42.73
CA GLN A 69 -63.63 -80.52 42.18
C GLN A 69 -63.40 -79.72 40.89
N LEU A 70 -62.15 -79.61 40.42
CA LEU A 70 -61.84 -79.05 39.12
C LEU A 70 -61.88 -80.19 38.07
N PRO A 71 -62.56 -79.99 36.92
CA PRO A 71 -62.48 -80.94 35.80
C PRO A 71 -61.03 -81.14 35.34
N SER A 72 -60.68 -82.34 34.86
CA SER A 72 -59.30 -82.72 34.48
C SER A 72 -58.67 -81.92 33.34
N PHE A 73 -59.43 -81.03 32.68
CA PHE A 73 -58.99 -80.19 31.55
C PHE A 73 -58.19 -78.94 31.98
N VAL A 74 -57.88 -78.80 33.27
CA VAL A 74 -57.09 -77.68 33.80
C VAL A 74 -55.59 -78.07 33.89
N ASP A 75 -55.21 -79.26 33.38
CA ASP A 75 -53.81 -79.73 33.34
C ASP A 75 -53.48 -80.51 32.04
N ASP A 76 -53.54 -79.82 30.90
CA ASP A 76 -53.56 -80.45 29.55
C ASP A 76 -52.21 -80.52 28.81
N VAL A 77 -51.06 -80.27 29.45
CA VAL A 77 -49.74 -80.46 28.83
C VAL A 77 -49.06 -81.71 29.35
N VAL A 78 -48.82 -82.68 28.46
CA VAL A 78 -48.16 -83.95 28.77
C VAL A 78 -46.79 -83.99 28.11
N GLU A 79 -45.73 -84.05 28.92
CA GLU A 79 -44.36 -84.19 28.44
C GLU A 79 -43.94 -85.67 28.39
N ALA A 80 -43.24 -86.07 27.32
CA ALA A 80 -42.70 -87.41 27.16
C ALA A 80 -41.29 -87.35 26.57
N ALA A 81 -40.46 -88.36 26.85
CA ALA A 81 -39.06 -88.37 26.41
C ALA A 81 -38.93 -88.45 24.88
N SER A 82 -39.75 -89.29 24.24
CA SER A 82 -39.82 -89.49 22.78
C SER A 82 -41.27 -89.77 22.32
N VAL A 83 -41.55 -89.71 21.02
CA VAL A 83 -42.89 -90.02 20.47
C VAL A 83 -43.34 -91.44 20.84
N ALA A 84 -42.41 -92.39 20.94
CA ALA A 84 -42.70 -93.78 21.32
C ALA A 84 -43.13 -93.92 22.79
N THR A 85 -42.81 -92.94 23.63
CA THR A 85 -43.19 -92.92 25.05
C THR A 85 -44.49 -92.18 25.32
N LEU A 86 -45.13 -91.62 24.29
CA LEU A 86 -46.48 -91.07 24.43
C LEU A 86 -47.51 -92.18 24.70
N PRO A 87 -48.61 -91.90 25.40
CA PRO A 87 -49.69 -92.87 25.60
C PRO A 87 -50.17 -93.46 24.27
N SER A 88 -50.41 -94.77 24.19
CA SER A 88 -50.80 -95.44 22.93
C SER A 88 -52.09 -94.89 22.31
N VAL A 89 -52.98 -94.32 23.13
CA VAL A 89 -54.12 -93.52 22.71
C VAL A 89 -54.04 -92.17 23.42
N GLY A 90 -53.94 -91.09 22.66
CA GLY A 90 -53.99 -89.73 23.19
C GLY A 90 -55.41 -89.27 23.50
N GLU A 91 -55.52 -88.19 24.23
CA GLU A 91 -56.80 -87.54 24.52
C GLU A 91 -56.96 -86.30 23.63
N ALA A 92 -58.15 -86.14 23.07
CA ALA A 92 -58.49 -84.95 22.28
C ALA A 92 -58.47 -83.72 23.20
N GLY A 93 -57.79 -82.65 22.75
CA GLY A 93 -57.64 -81.41 23.52
C GLY A 93 -56.33 -81.28 24.29
N LYS A 94 -55.62 -82.39 24.55
CA LYS A 94 -54.29 -82.35 25.21
C LYS A 94 -53.17 -81.98 24.24
N ILE A 95 -52.20 -81.23 24.77
CA ILE A 95 -50.94 -80.91 24.12
C ILE A 95 -49.86 -81.86 24.63
N TYR A 96 -49.14 -82.47 23.70
CA TYR A 96 -48.07 -83.41 24.00
C TYR A 96 -46.74 -82.80 23.57
N VAL A 97 -45.78 -82.70 24.47
CA VAL A 97 -44.44 -82.19 24.15
C VAL A 97 -43.45 -83.34 24.26
N VAL A 98 -42.71 -83.56 23.19
CA VAL A 98 -41.68 -84.59 23.15
C VAL A 98 -40.32 -83.92 23.33
N LEU A 99 -39.62 -84.28 24.40
CA LEU A 99 -38.44 -83.56 24.88
C LEU A 99 -37.17 -83.81 24.04
N ASP A 100 -37.03 -84.99 23.42
CA ASP A 100 -35.85 -85.32 22.59
C ASP A 100 -35.72 -84.43 21.34
N THR A 101 -36.84 -83.98 20.80
CA THR A 101 -36.95 -83.21 19.56
C THR A 101 -37.56 -81.83 19.80
N ASN A 102 -37.99 -81.53 21.04
CA ASN A 102 -38.79 -80.35 21.41
C ASN A 102 -40.01 -80.13 20.50
N ARG A 103 -40.60 -81.23 20.00
CA ARG A 103 -41.74 -81.17 19.08
C ARG A 103 -43.05 -81.25 19.84
N VAL A 104 -44.01 -80.45 19.38
CA VAL A 104 -45.36 -80.37 19.94
C VAL A 104 -46.32 -81.19 19.08
N TYR A 105 -47.12 -82.03 19.72
CA TYR A 105 -48.09 -82.93 19.12
C TYR A 105 -49.48 -82.71 19.72
N ARG A 106 -50.52 -83.06 18.95
CA ARG A 106 -51.92 -83.17 19.37
C ARG A 106 -52.49 -84.52 18.95
N TRP A 107 -53.43 -85.06 19.73
CA TRP A 107 -54.16 -86.27 19.31
C TRP A 107 -55.22 -85.92 18.26
N SER A 108 -55.22 -86.62 17.11
CA SER A 108 -56.19 -86.42 16.02
C SER A 108 -57.49 -87.20 16.18
N GLY A 109 -57.57 -88.08 17.18
CA GLY A 109 -58.61 -89.10 17.32
C GLY A 109 -58.11 -90.51 16.98
N THR A 110 -57.05 -90.63 16.19
CA THR A 110 -56.46 -91.92 15.79
C THR A 110 -54.95 -92.00 15.92
N GLN A 111 -54.24 -90.85 15.89
CA GLN A 111 -52.78 -90.80 16.03
C GLN A 111 -52.32 -89.43 16.55
N TYR A 112 -51.06 -89.35 16.98
CA TYR A 112 -50.42 -88.06 17.27
C TYR A 112 -50.02 -87.36 15.99
N VAL A 113 -50.38 -86.08 15.88
CA VAL A 113 -50.03 -85.21 14.75
C VAL A 113 -49.18 -84.04 15.26
N ALA A 114 -48.02 -83.81 14.65
CA ALA A 114 -47.16 -82.70 14.99
C ALA A 114 -47.82 -81.35 14.60
N VAL A 115 -47.74 -80.36 15.48
CA VAL A 115 -48.42 -79.06 15.32
C VAL A 115 -47.57 -78.05 14.53
N ALA A 116 -46.26 -78.27 14.40
CA ALA A 116 -45.39 -77.54 13.45
C ALA A 116 -44.15 -78.36 13.06
N ALA A 117 -43.81 -78.39 11.76
CA ALA A 117 -42.57 -78.97 11.26
C ALA A 117 -41.45 -77.92 11.35
N GLY A 118 -40.60 -78.04 12.38
CA GLY A 118 -39.45 -77.15 12.58
C GLY A 118 -38.26 -77.47 11.68
N ASP A 119 -38.39 -77.30 10.37
CA ASP A 119 -37.27 -77.50 9.44
C ASP A 119 -36.82 -76.11 8.90
N GLY A 120 -35.51 -75.87 8.82
CA GLY A 120 -34.89 -74.56 8.55
C GLY A 120 -35.22 -73.90 7.20
N VAL A 121 -34.23 -73.31 6.54
CA VAL A 121 -34.44 -72.61 5.25
C VAL A 121 -35.02 -73.58 4.22
N GLN A 122 -36.31 -73.40 3.89
CA GLN A 122 -37.05 -74.28 2.99
C GLN A 122 -36.69 -74.08 1.50
N SER A 123 -36.18 -72.89 1.16
CA SER A 123 -35.66 -72.60 -0.19
C SER A 123 -34.66 -71.44 -0.16
N VAL A 124 -33.72 -71.42 -1.10
CA VAL A 124 -32.87 -70.27 -1.37
C VAL A 124 -33.17 -69.81 -2.80
N GLY A 125 -33.76 -68.62 -2.94
CA GLY A 125 -34.13 -68.09 -4.26
C GLY A 125 -35.13 -68.98 -5.03
N GLY A 126 -36.00 -69.71 -4.35
CA GLY A 126 -37.00 -70.61 -4.98
C GLY A 126 -36.48 -72.02 -5.31
N LEU A 127 -35.21 -72.32 -5.02
CA LEU A 127 -34.64 -73.67 -5.19
C LEU A 127 -34.79 -74.47 -3.90
N THR A 128 -35.22 -75.73 -4.03
CA THR A 128 -35.43 -76.69 -2.94
C THR A 128 -34.47 -77.89 -3.07
N GLY A 129 -34.08 -78.52 -1.97
CA GLY A 129 -33.14 -79.65 -1.95
C GLY A 129 -31.68 -79.23 -1.75
N VAL A 130 -30.70 -80.03 -2.25
CA VAL A 130 -29.28 -79.66 -2.20
C VAL A 130 -29.02 -78.53 -3.20
N VAL A 131 -28.88 -77.31 -2.70
CA VAL A 131 -28.58 -76.13 -3.52
C VAL A 131 -27.07 -75.96 -3.63
N THR A 132 -26.56 -76.04 -4.86
CA THR A 132 -25.15 -75.86 -5.21
C THR A 132 -24.85 -74.39 -5.57
N LEU A 133 -23.59 -73.98 -5.44
CA LEU A 133 -23.18 -72.60 -5.77
C LEU A 133 -23.47 -72.23 -7.24
N ALA A 134 -23.42 -73.20 -8.16
CA ALA A 134 -23.73 -73.00 -9.57
C ALA A 134 -25.21 -72.69 -9.80
N GLN A 135 -26.12 -73.35 -9.08
CA GLN A 135 -27.56 -73.11 -9.22
C GLN A 135 -27.97 -71.71 -8.76
N LEU A 136 -27.23 -71.11 -7.82
CA LEU A 136 -27.45 -69.75 -7.37
C LEU A 136 -26.71 -68.70 -8.21
N GLY A 137 -26.00 -69.11 -9.28
CA GLY A 137 -25.17 -68.22 -10.09
C GLY A 137 -24.00 -67.61 -9.33
N LEU A 138 -23.70 -68.08 -8.12
CA LEU A 138 -22.60 -67.59 -7.29
C LEU A 138 -21.22 -68.01 -7.84
N ASN A 139 -21.20 -68.99 -8.75
CA ASN A 139 -20.01 -69.35 -9.53
C ASN A 139 -19.63 -68.30 -10.58
N LEU A 140 -20.53 -67.36 -10.90
CA LEU A 140 -20.30 -66.26 -11.85
C LEU A 140 -20.02 -64.93 -11.15
N VAL A 141 -20.19 -64.88 -9.83
CA VAL A 141 -19.89 -63.69 -9.02
C VAL A 141 -18.38 -63.64 -8.81
N ASP A 142 -17.71 -62.81 -9.59
CA ASP A 142 -16.28 -62.56 -9.44
C ASP A 142 -16.01 -61.80 -8.13
N ASN A 143 -15.45 -62.49 -7.14
CA ASN A 143 -15.09 -61.91 -5.84
C ASN A 143 -13.69 -61.27 -5.88
N THR A 144 -13.34 -60.69 -7.02
CA THR A 144 -12.16 -59.86 -7.19
C THR A 144 -12.25 -58.66 -6.24
N ARG A 145 -11.21 -58.48 -5.41
CA ARG A 145 -11.08 -57.34 -4.48
C ARG A 145 -11.38 -56.05 -5.24
N ASP A 146 -12.03 -55.09 -4.60
CA ASP A 146 -12.49 -53.86 -5.26
C ASP A 146 -11.40 -53.16 -6.09
N LEU A 147 -10.13 -53.26 -5.67
CA LEU A 147 -8.97 -52.71 -6.36
C LEU A 147 -8.63 -53.37 -7.72
N ALA A 148 -9.10 -54.59 -7.96
CA ALA A 148 -8.80 -55.38 -9.16
C ALA A 148 -10.03 -55.56 -10.07
N LYS A 149 -11.17 -54.95 -9.73
CA LYS A 149 -12.35 -54.96 -10.59
C LYS A 149 -12.05 -54.21 -11.90
N PRO A 150 -12.34 -54.81 -13.07
CA PRO A 150 -12.09 -54.13 -14.35
C PRO A 150 -12.96 -52.87 -14.47
N LEU A 151 -12.35 -51.77 -14.91
CA LEU A 151 -13.08 -50.59 -15.34
C LEU A 151 -13.82 -50.90 -16.64
N SER A 152 -15.07 -50.42 -16.77
CA SER A 152 -15.82 -50.60 -18.02
C SER A 152 -15.12 -49.90 -19.18
N GLU A 153 -15.24 -50.46 -20.39
CA GLU A 153 -14.62 -49.88 -21.60
C GLU A 153 -15.05 -48.42 -21.82
N ALA A 154 -16.31 -48.09 -21.50
CA ALA A 154 -16.82 -46.73 -21.55
C ALA A 154 -16.12 -45.78 -20.55
N THR A 155 -15.81 -46.26 -19.34
CA THR A 155 -15.11 -45.46 -18.32
C THR A 155 -13.64 -45.28 -18.70
N LEU A 156 -13.01 -46.32 -19.24
CA LEU A 156 -11.63 -46.26 -19.73
C LEU A 156 -11.51 -45.28 -20.92
N ALA A 157 -12.45 -45.32 -21.86
CA ALA A 157 -12.51 -44.38 -22.99
C ALA A 157 -12.73 -42.93 -22.52
N ALA A 158 -13.63 -42.71 -21.55
CA ALA A 158 -13.86 -41.40 -20.97
C ALA A 158 -12.63 -40.86 -20.22
N LEU A 159 -11.91 -41.73 -19.49
CA LEU A 159 -10.69 -41.37 -18.77
C LEU A 159 -9.53 -41.07 -19.72
N ALA A 160 -9.36 -41.85 -20.79
CA ALA A 160 -8.35 -41.62 -21.82
C ALA A 160 -8.54 -40.28 -22.56
N GLY A 161 -9.76 -39.72 -22.56
CA GLY A 161 -10.06 -38.39 -23.10
C GLY A 161 -9.82 -37.23 -22.13
N LYS A 162 -9.49 -37.48 -20.85
CA LYS A 162 -9.16 -36.43 -19.88
C LYS A 162 -7.66 -36.16 -19.91
N ALA A 163 -7.26 -34.90 -20.06
CA ALA A 163 -5.87 -34.51 -19.94
C ALA A 163 -5.42 -34.58 -18.46
N ASP A 164 -4.22 -35.11 -18.21
CA ASP A 164 -3.59 -35.08 -16.90
C ASP A 164 -3.25 -33.62 -16.52
N THR A 165 -3.49 -33.25 -15.27
CA THR A 165 -3.02 -31.99 -14.69
C THR A 165 -1.49 -31.81 -14.78
N ASN A 166 -0.75 -32.92 -14.90
CA ASN A 166 0.70 -32.95 -15.13
C ASN A 166 1.08 -33.05 -16.62
N ASP A 167 0.12 -33.01 -17.55
CA ASP A 167 0.44 -33.02 -18.98
C ASP A 167 1.32 -31.79 -19.30
N PRO A 168 2.53 -31.99 -19.86
CA PRO A 168 3.44 -30.89 -20.18
C PRO A 168 2.82 -29.85 -21.13
N ARG A 169 1.81 -30.22 -21.93
CA ARG A 169 1.02 -29.28 -22.74
C ARG A 169 0.13 -28.39 -21.90
N LEU A 170 -0.52 -28.94 -20.88
CA LEU A 170 -1.39 -28.16 -19.97
C LEU A 170 -0.55 -27.25 -19.06
N LEU A 171 0.59 -27.73 -18.58
CA LEU A 171 1.56 -26.94 -17.80
C LEU A 171 2.15 -25.78 -18.61
N SER A 172 2.46 -26.01 -19.89
CA SER A 172 2.96 -24.95 -20.79
C SER A 172 1.88 -23.93 -21.14
N ILE A 173 0.63 -24.35 -21.37
CA ILE A 173 -0.50 -23.43 -21.58
C ILE A 173 -0.76 -22.59 -20.32
N GLN A 174 -0.76 -23.19 -19.12
CA GLN A 174 -0.95 -22.45 -17.88
C GLN A 174 0.20 -21.45 -17.63
N ALA A 175 1.43 -21.81 -17.97
CA ALA A 175 2.57 -20.89 -17.93
C ALA A 175 2.39 -19.72 -18.91
N VAL A 176 1.89 -19.97 -20.13
CA VAL A 176 1.58 -18.92 -21.12
C VAL A 176 0.45 -18.01 -20.62
N VAL A 177 -0.63 -18.58 -20.06
CA VAL A 177 -1.76 -17.81 -19.51
C VAL A 177 -1.33 -16.96 -18.32
N ASN A 178 -0.51 -17.49 -17.41
CA ASN A 178 0.04 -16.72 -16.28
C ASN A 178 0.95 -15.58 -16.78
N CYS A 179 1.83 -15.86 -17.75
CA CYS A 179 2.66 -14.84 -18.39
C CYS A 179 1.82 -13.77 -19.09
N LEU A 180 0.71 -14.16 -19.74
CA LEU A 180 -0.19 -13.23 -20.42
C LEU A 180 -1.00 -12.39 -19.42
N ALA A 181 -1.48 -12.98 -18.33
CA ALA A 181 -2.17 -12.28 -17.25
C ALA A 181 -1.26 -11.24 -16.58
N VAL A 182 0.02 -11.58 -16.35
CA VAL A 182 1.04 -10.63 -15.87
C VAL A 182 1.20 -9.48 -16.88
N ARG A 183 1.36 -9.78 -18.17
CA ARG A 183 1.48 -8.77 -19.24
C ARG A 183 0.25 -7.87 -19.37
N ILE A 184 -0.96 -8.41 -19.19
CA ILE A 184 -2.20 -7.63 -19.23
C ILE A 184 -2.29 -6.71 -18.00
N SER A 185 -1.92 -7.20 -16.81
CA SER A 185 -1.90 -6.40 -15.58
C SER A 185 -0.87 -5.26 -15.62
N THR A 186 0.28 -5.47 -16.25
CA THR A 186 1.34 -4.46 -16.41
C THR A 186 1.08 -3.48 -17.56
N ASN A 187 0.19 -3.80 -18.50
CA ASN A 187 -0.27 -2.84 -19.51
C ASN A 187 -1.41 -1.93 -19.02
N ALA A 188 -2.17 -2.37 -18.02
CA ALA A 188 -3.29 -1.61 -17.44
C ALA A 188 -2.82 -0.44 -16.56
N THR A 189 -1.61 -0.52 -16.02
CA THR A 189 -0.92 0.59 -15.34
C THR A 189 0.20 1.04 -16.28
N ARG A 190 0.31 2.31 -16.67
CA ARG A 190 1.41 2.81 -17.55
C ARG A 190 2.80 2.79 -16.89
N THR A 191 3.00 1.87 -15.95
CA THR A 191 4.15 1.70 -15.08
C THR A 191 4.66 0.29 -15.27
N ARG A 192 5.81 0.16 -15.92
CA ARG A 192 6.51 -1.11 -15.97
C ARG A 192 7.51 -1.14 -14.83
N THR A 193 7.22 -1.96 -13.82
CA THR A 193 8.10 -2.15 -12.66
C THR A 193 9.14 -3.20 -13.01
N TYR A 194 10.43 -2.87 -12.90
CA TYR A 194 11.51 -3.80 -13.18
C TYR A 194 12.44 -3.94 -11.98
N TYR A 195 12.80 -5.20 -11.69
CA TYR A 195 13.71 -5.57 -10.62
C TYR A 195 15.11 -5.70 -11.21
N THR A 196 16.05 -4.86 -10.77
CA THR A 196 17.47 -5.13 -11.05
C THR A 196 17.98 -6.09 -9.98
N GLY A 197 18.31 -7.32 -10.35
CA GLY A 197 18.78 -8.32 -9.39
C GLY A 197 20.11 -7.88 -8.77
N VAL A 198 20.25 -7.99 -7.46
CA VAL A 198 21.52 -7.77 -6.77
C VAL A 198 22.43 -8.96 -7.08
N GLY A 199 23.57 -8.75 -7.73
CA GLY A 199 24.47 -9.85 -8.05
C GLY A 199 25.83 -9.42 -8.61
N SER A 200 26.81 -9.30 -7.73
CA SER A 200 28.24 -9.11 -8.04
C SER A 200 28.90 -10.36 -8.64
N ALA A 201 28.15 -11.26 -9.26
CA ALA A 201 28.66 -12.55 -9.73
C ALA A 201 28.31 -12.79 -11.21
N ALA A 202 29.37 -12.80 -12.01
CA ALA A 202 29.51 -13.47 -13.31
C ALA A 202 28.72 -12.89 -14.49
N ALA A 203 29.45 -12.17 -15.36
CA ALA A 203 29.58 -12.34 -16.82
C ALA A 203 28.34 -12.46 -17.73
N GLU A 204 27.12 -12.60 -17.24
CA GLU A 204 25.87 -12.59 -18.00
C GLU A 204 24.76 -11.86 -17.21
N ASN A 205 24.48 -10.61 -17.61
CA ASN A 205 23.12 -10.08 -17.78
C ASN A 205 22.26 -9.66 -16.55
N ALA A 206 22.84 -9.17 -15.44
CA ALA A 206 22.06 -8.29 -14.53
C ALA A 206 21.64 -6.97 -15.24
N ASP A 207 22.45 -6.52 -16.20
CA ASP A 207 22.22 -5.34 -17.06
C ASP A 207 21.11 -5.55 -18.11
N ASP A 208 20.81 -6.79 -18.47
CA ASP A 208 19.91 -7.09 -19.57
C ASP A 208 18.44 -6.82 -19.22
N GLY A 209 18.05 -6.98 -17.96
CA GLY A 209 16.69 -6.68 -17.49
C GLY A 209 16.33 -5.20 -17.58
N LEU A 210 17.19 -4.32 -17.05
CA LEU A 210 17.00 -2.87 -17.10
C LEU A 210 17.16 -2.34 -18.53
N VAL A 211 18.16 -2.81 -19.28
CA VAL A 211 18.36 -2.40 -20.68
C VAL A 211 17.17 -2.83 -21.55
N ARG A 212 16.64 -4.05 -21.39
CA ARG A 212 15.42 -4.50 -22.10
C ARG A 212 14.20 -3.69 -21.67
N ALA A 213 14.07 -3.36 -20.40
CA ALA A 213 12.99 -2.54 -19.89
C ALA A 213 12.99 -1.15 -20.53
N LEU A 214 14.13 -0.47 -20.49
CA LEU A 214 14.34 0.85 -21.08
C LEU A 214 14.14 0.82 -22.60
N ALA A 215 14.61 -0.23 -23.28
CA ALA A 215 14.42 -0.41 -24.72
C ALA A 215 12.98 -0.71 -25.14
N ALA A 216 12.22 -1.42 -24.29
CA ALA A 216 10.84 -1.79 -24.56
C ALA A 216 9.82 -0.74 -24.09
N ALA A 217 10.28 0.30 -23.40
CA ALA A 217 9.43 1.34 -22.85
C ALA A 217 8.99 2.33 -23.94
N LEU A 218 7.68 2.59 -23.97
CA LEU A 218 7.04 3.49 -24.93
C LEU A 218 6.91 4.93 -24.37
N PRO A 219 6.70 5.94 -25.22
CA PRO A 219 6.50 7.32 -24.78
C PRO A 219 5.38 7.43 -23.73
N GLY A 220 5.68 8.08 -22.60
CA GLY A 220 4.77 8.23 -21.47
C GLY A 220 4.63 7.01 -20.56
N GLU A 221 5.39 5.93 -20.80
CA GLU A 221 5.56 4.87 -19.79
C GLU A 221 6.64 5.25 -18.77
N THR A 222 6.47 4.76 -17.55
CA THR A 222 7.48 4.89 -16.49
C THR A 222 8.22 3.56 -16.31
N VAL A 223 9.55 3.62 -16.36
CA VAL A 223 10.46 2.54 -15.95
C VAL A 223 10.91 2.85 -14.52
N GLN A 224 10.45 2.04 -13.56
CA GLN A 224 10.79 2.22 -12.15
C GLN A 224 11.90 1.25 -11.73
N VAL A 225 12.94 1.82 -11.14
CA VAL A 225 14.05 1.12 -10.48
C VAL A 225 13.64 0.82 -9.03
N THR A 226 13.92 -0.40 -8.59
CA THR A 226 13.49 -0.91 -7.27
C THR A 226 14.65 -1.42 -6.40
N THR A 227 15.88 -1.29 -6.90
CA THR A 227 17.12 -1.73 -6.26
C THR A 227 18.31 -0.90 -6.79
N PRO A 228 19.42 -0.79 -6.05
CA PRO A 228 20.62 -0.09 -6.53
C PRO A 228 21.16 -0.66 -7.84
N ILE A 229 21.64 0.24 -8.71
CA ILE A 229 22.21 -0.10 -10.01
C ILE A 229 23.73 0.03 -9.95
N VAL A 230 24.44 -0.99 -10.43
CA VAL A 230 25.89 -0.94 -10.63
C VAL A 230 26.17 -1.24 -12.09
N MET A 231 26.93 -0.37 -12.76
CA MET A 231 27.36 -0.50 -14.16
C MET A 231 28.87 -0.82 -14.18
N PRO A 232 29.28 -2.10 -14.28
CA PRO A 232 30.66 -2.52 -14.06
C PRO A 232 31.55 -2.61 -15.32
N TYR A 233 31.01 -2.48 -16.54
CA TYR A 233 31.74 -2.75 -17.79
C TYR A 233 31.75 -1.58 -18.78
N ALA A 234 32.95 -1.27 -19.29
CA ALA A 234 33.30 -0.17 -20.21
C ALA A 234 32.72 -0.25 -21.65
N ASN A 235 31.61 -0.96 -21.84
CA ASN A 235 31.07 -1.22 -23.16
C ASN A 235 29.64 -0.70 -23.22
N ILE A 236 29.43 0.31 -24.07
CA ILE A 236 28.13 0.76 -24.59
C ILE A 236 27.50 1.89 -23.78
N TYR A 237 27.64 3.10 -24.32
CA TYR A 237 26.66 4.19 -24.45
C TYR A 237 25.17 4.02 -24.03
N ASN A 238 24.59 2.86 -23.76
CA ASN A 238 23.14 2.65 -23.92
C ASN A 238 22.45 1.91 -22.75
N ALA A 239 22.26 2.56 -21.60
CA ALA A 239 21.10 2.27 -20.77
C ALA A 239 19.87 3.02 -21.29
N VAL A 240 19.99 4.33 -21.57
CA VAL A 240 18.86 5.21 -21.93
C VAL A 240 18.81 5.59 -23.42
N LEU A 241 19.88 5.40 -24.19
CA LEU A 241 19.92 5.62 -25.66
C LEU A 241 18.98 4.67 -26.44
N ARG A 242 18.40 3.66 -25.77
CA ARG A 242 17.35 2.79 -26.32
C ARG A 242 15.94 3.18 -25.90
N MET A 243 15.78 4.10 -24.94
CA MET A 243 14.47 4.59 -24.55
C MET A 243 13.88 5.40 -25.70
N GLN A 244 12.62 5.11 -26.02
CA GLN A 244 11.89 5.96 -26.93
C GLN A 244 11.76 7.36 -26.32
N PRO A 245 11.90 8.43 -27.11
CA PRO A 245 11.64 9.79 -26.64
C PRO A 245 10.27 9.89 -25.95
N GLY A 246 10.23 10.47 -24.76
CA GLY A 246 9.03 10.63 -23.94
C GLY A 246 8.90 9.61 -22.80
N THR A 247 9.80 8.65 -22.69
CA THR A 247 9.82 7.70 -21.57
C THR A 247 10.31 8.38 -20.28
N ILE A 248 9.75 7.95 -19.13
CA ILE A 248 10.11 8.41 -17.79
C ILE A 248 10.97 7.34 -17.10
N LEU A 249 12.13 7.72 -16.56
CA LEU A 249 12.95 6.89 -15.67
C LEU A 249 12.74 7.34 -14.23
N ASP A 250 12.25 6.46 -13.36
CA ASP A 250 12.15 6.70 -11.92
C ASP A 250 13.19 5.83 -11.20
N LEU A 251 14.21 6.44 -10.61
CA LEU A 251 15.28 5.75 -9.89
C LEU A 251 14.81 5.20 -8.53
N GLY A 252 13.62 5.59 -8.06
CA GLY A 252 13.05 5.06 -6.82
C GLY A 252 13.81 5.42 -5.54
N GLY A 253 14.77 6.35 -5.60
CA GLY A 253 15.67 6.68 -4.50
C GLY A 253 16.88 5.75 -4.38
N PHE A 254 17.08 4.85 -5.35
CA PHE A 254 18.20 3.92 -5.36
C PHE A 254 19.41 4.50 -6.09
N ASP A 255 20.58 4.30 -5.50
CA ASP A 255 21.83 4.80 -6.05
C ASP A 255 22.24 4.08 -7.34
N VAL A 256 22.93 4.81 -8.22
CA VAL A 256 23.52 4.31 -9.46
C VAL A 256 25.02 4.50 -9.38
N THR A 257 25.81 3.45 -9.61
CA THR A 257 27.28 3.53 -9.61
C THR A 257 27.84 3.19 -10.98
N THR A 258 28.61 4.11 -11.58
CA THR A 258 29.27 3.94 -12.88
C THR A 258 30.78 3.76 -12.66
N VAL A 259 31.33 2.60 -13.05
CA VAL A 259 32.63 2.13 -12.53
C VAL A 259 33.78 2.25 -13.55
N GLN A 260 33.54 2.27 -14.87
CA GLN A 260 34.60 2.29 -15.90
C GLN A 260 34.34 3.27 -17.08
N ARG A 261 35.31 3.34 -18.01
CA ARG A 261 35.35 4.29 -19.14
C ARG A 261 34.05 4.27 -19.95
N GLN A 262 33.44 5.45 -20.09
CA GLN A 262 32.21 5.74 -20.83
C GLN A 262 30.91 5.20 -20.22
N ASP A 263 30.94 4.75 -18.97
CA ASP A 263 29.74 4.33 -18.25
C ASP A 263 28.94 5.55 -17.82
N GLY A 264 27.64 5.54 -18.09
CA GLY A 264 26.74 6.61 -17.71
C GLY A 264 25.29 6.36 -18.11
N VAL A 265 24.38 7.11 -17.48
CA VAL A 265 22.98 7.18 -17.92
C VAL A 265 22.95 8.03 -19.19
N GLY A 266 23.02 7.38 -20.36
CA GLY A 266 23.19 8.06 -21.65
C GLY A 266 21.91 8.20 -22.47
N PHE A 267 21.68 9.37 -23.07
CA PHE A 267 20.41 9.72 -23.73
C PHE A 267 20.57 9.87 -25.24
N GLY A 268 19.57 9.42 -26.00
CA GLY A 268 19.51 9.62 -27.45
C GLY A 268 18.81 10.93 -27.82
N ALA A 269 18.58 11.17 -29.10
CA ALA A 269 17.78 12.33 -29.53
C ALA A 269 16.33 12.18 -29.05
N GLY A 270 15.78 13.19 -28.37
CA GLY A 270 14.43 13.11 -27.84
C GLY A 270 14.20 13.94 -26.59
N SER A 271 13.03 13.77 -25.96
CA SER A 271 12.74 14.36 -24.65
C SER A 271 12.68 13.27 -23.59
N TYR A 272 13.30 13.48 -22.43
CA TYR A 272 13.36 12.49 -21.36
C TYR A 272 13.14 13.13 -19.99
N THR A 273 12.53 12.37 -19.08
CA THR A 273 12.38 12.78 -17.68
C THR A 273 12.98 11.73 -16.76
N VAL A 274 13.78 12.17 -15.79
CA VAL A 274 14.36 11.33 -14.74
C VAL A 274 13.90 11.83 -13.37
N TYR A 275 13.25 10.97 -12.60
CA TYR A 275 12.94 11.20 -11.18
C TYR A 275 13.96 10.44 -10.33
N GLY A 276 14.76 11.15 -9.54
CA GLY A 276 15.75 10.55 -8.65
C GLY A 276 15.16 10.08 -7.33
N ARG A 277 14.21 10.84 -6.75
CA ARG A 277 13.76 10.69 -5.35
C ARG A 277 14.92 10.70 -4.35
N ASN A 278 15.83 11.66 -4.51
CA ASN A 278 17.10 11.81 -3.79
C ASN A 278 18.12 10.68 -4.05
N ALA A 279 17.99 9.95 -5.15
CA ALA A 279 19.02 9.01 -5.59
C ALA A 279 20.33 9.72 -5.91
N THR A 280 21.44 9.04 -5.60
CA THR A 280 22.79 9.50 -5.94
C THR A 280 23.36 8.69 -7.10
N ILE A 281 23.91 9.39 -8.09
CA ILE A 281 24.65 8.79 -9.20
C ILE A 281 26.14 9.05 -8.98
N TYR A 282 26.90 7.97 -8.75
CA TYR A 282 28.33 8.00 -8.50
C TYR A 282 29.12 7.72 -9.78
N SER A 283 30.01 8.64 -10.15
CA SER A 283 30.98 8.49 -11.22
C SER A 283 32.37 8.28 -10.65
N THR A 284 32.82 7.03 -10.62
CA THR A 284 34.07 6.64 -9.94
C THR A 284 35.17 6.22 -10.92
N GLY A 285 34.80 5.74 -12.10
CA GLY A 285 35.74 5.26 -13.13
C GLY A 285 36.35 6.36 -13.98
N ALA A 286 37.56 6.13 -14.49
CA ALA A 286 38.16 7.02 -15.48
C ALA A 286 37.30 7.10 -16.74
N GLY A 287 36.98 8.30 -17.24
CA GLY A 287 36.12 8.48 -18.42
C GLY A 287 34.63 8.15 -18.25
N SER A 288 34.13 7.88 -17.03
CA SER A 288 32.70 7.71 -16.72
C SER A 288 31.96 9.06 -16.63
N ALA A 289 30.63 9.07 -16.74
CA ALA A 289 29.84 10.21 -16.32
C ALA A 289 28.47 9.79 -15.81
N GLY A 290 27.92 10.51 -14.84
CA GLY A 290 26.59 10.22 -14.32
C GLY A 290 25.54 10.33 -15.44
N PHE A 291 25.67 11.40 -16.23
CA PHE A 291 24.91 11.61 -17.45
C PHE A 291 25.84 11.86 -18.66
N THR A 292 25.57 11.20 -19.80
CA THR A 292 26.47 11.22 -20.97
C THR A 292 25.77 11.11 -22.34
N TRP A 293 26.07 11.98 -23.30
CA TRP A 293 25.68 11.77 -24.72
C TRP A 293 26.63 12.48 -25.68
N PRO A 294 27.81 11.88 -25.92
CA PRO A 294 28.85 12.50 -26.72
C PRO A 294 28.71 12.18 -28.23
N ASP A 295 27.61 11.59 -28.67
CA ASP A 295 27.34 11.31 -30.08
C ASP A 295 26.86 12.54 -30.87
N GLY A 296 26.53 13.63 -30.18
CA GLY A 296 25.99 14.86 -30.77
C GLY A 296 24.47 14.84 -30.91
N SER A 297 23.79 13.81 -30.40
CA SER A 297 22.35 13.84 -30.21
C SER A 297 21.97 15.03 -29.33
N ALA A 298 20.92 15.77 -29.70
CA ALA A 298 20.50 16.99 -29.00
C ALA A 298 19.21 16.75 -28.18
N PRO A 299 19.26 15.95 -27.08
CA PRO A 299 18.10 15.70 -26.26
C PRO A 299 17.64 16.92 -25.49
N THR A 300 16.41 16.85 -24.97
CA THR A 300 15.92 17.71 -23.89
C THR A 300 15.62 16.85 -22.68
N ILE A 301 16.41 16.99 -21.62
CA ILE A 301 16.32 16.15 -20.42
C ILE A 301 15.89 17.02 -19.24
N ARG A 302 14.99 16.49 -18.42
CA ARG A 302 14.61 17.07 -17.13
C ARG A 302 14.90 16.06 -16.03
N THR A 303 15.66 16.46 -15.02
CA THR A 303 15.92 15.64 -13.85
C THR A 303 15.44 16.33 -12.58
N TYR A 304 14.87 15.54 -11.67
CA TYR A 304 14.31 16.02 -10.41
C TYR A 304 14.84 15.18 -9.25
N GLU A 305 15.41 15.83 -8.24
CA GLU A 305 15.92 15.20 -7.01
C GLU A 305 16.99 14.15 -7.31
N VAL A 306 17.94 14.49 -8.18
CA VAL A 306 19.09 13.65 -8.52
C VAL A 306 20.35 14.29 -7.96
N HIS A 307 21.20 13.52 -7.31
CA HIS A 307 22.49 14.00 -6.81
C HIS A 307 23.61 13.33 -7.62
N LEU A 308 24.52 14.13 -8.17
CA LEU A 308 25.64 13.63 -8.96
C LEU A 308 26.93 13.76 -8.15
N VAL A 309 27.67 12.67 -8.01
CA VAL A 309 28.92 12.65 -7.24
C VAL A 309 30.03 12.07 -8.11
N ASN A 310 31.01 12.91 -8.45
CA ASN A 310 32.19 12.49 -9.19
C ASN A 310 33.38 12.35 -8.23
N THR A 311 33.89 11.13 -8.10
CA THR A 311 35.09 10.80 -7.31
C THR A 311 36.24 10.26 -8.17
N GLY A 312 35.99 10.05 -9.47
CA GLY A 312 36.94 9.50 -10.44
C GLY A 312 37.66 10.55 -11.28
N THR A 313 38.33 10.11 -12.36
CA THR A 313 39.07 11.00 -13.28
C THR A 313 38.20 11.56 -14.41
N ALA A 314 36.89 11.61 -14.20
CA ALA A 314 35.92 11.80 -15.28
C ALA A 314 35.03 13.02 -15.04
N SER A 315 33.85 13.09 -15.68
CA SER A 315 32.90 14.21 -15.50
C SER A 315 31.65 13.74 -14.75
N ALA A 316 31.03 14.54 -13.88
CA ALA A 316 29.70 14.16 -13.36
C ALA A 316 28.63 14.20 -14.47
N ILE A 317 28.79 15.14 -15.41
CA ILE A 317 27.98 15.31 -16.62
C ILE A 317 28.90 15.54 -17.81
N LEU A 318 28.64 14.85 -18.94
CA LEU A 318 29.38 15.01 -20.19
C LEU A 318 28.42 15.16 -21.38
N MET A 319 28.41 16.34 -22.02
CA MET A 319 27.45 16.65 -23.09
C MET A 319 28.09 17.38 -24.26
N ARG A 320 27.63 17.08 -25.48
CA ARG A 320 28.03 17.77 -26.72
C ARG A 320 26.96 18.64 -27.35
N SER A 321 25.69 18.46 -27.01
CA SER A 321 24.57 19.23 -27.56
C SER A 321 23.32 19.00 -26.70
N GLY A 322 22.21 19.65 -27.05
CA GLY A 322 20.94 19.50 -26.35
C GLY A 322 20.82 20.34 -25.08
N ASN A 323 19.75 20.10 -24.33
CA ASN A 323 19.36 20.84 -23.14
C ASN A 323 19.20 19.88 -21.95
N LEU A 324 19.80 20.21 -20.81
CA LEU A 324 19.59 19.51 -19.55
C LEU A 324 19.12 20.50 -18.49
N PHE A 325 17.90 20.31 -17.99
CA PHE A 325 17.43 20.93 -16.76
C PHE A 325 17.63 19.95 -15.60
N HIS A 326 18.37 20.36 -14.59
CA HIS A 326 18.74 19.56 -13.44
C HIS A 326 18.30 20.24 -12.15
N ARG A 327 17.42 19.60 -11.39
CA ARG A 327 17.11 19.99 -10.01
C ARG A 327 17.72 18.97 -9.05
N GLY A 328 18.71 19.39 -8.28
CA GLY A 328 19.54 18.46 -7.53
C GLY A 328 20.87 19.07 -7.08
N SER A 329 21.90 18.25 -6.92
CA SER A 329 23.25 18.76 -6.59
C SER A 329 24.33 18.08 -7.40
N VAL A 330 25.48 18.75 -7.52
CA VAL A 330 26.69 18.19 -8.12
C VAL A 330 27.85 18.29 -7.13
N VAL A 331 28.51 17.19 -6.85
CA VAL A 331 29.72 17.13 -6.03
C VAL A 331 30.87 16.61 -6.87
N VAL A 332 31.98 17.33 -6.85
CA VAL A 332 33.21 16.97 -7.56
C VAL A 332 34.32 16.87 -6.53
N ASN A 333 34.77 15.65 -6.27
CA ASN A 333 35.78 15.35 -5.27
C ASN A 333 36.71 14.22 -5.74
N SER A 334 37.63 14.55 -6.64
CA SER A 334 38.59 13.61 -7.20
C SER A 334 40.00 13.90 -6.72
N ASP A 335 40.76 12.84 -6.44
CA ASP A 335 42.20 12.92 -6.17
C ASP A 335 43.03 13.17 -7.43
N THR A 336 42.41 13.18 -8.61
CA THR A 336 43.10 13.44 -9.86
C THR A 336 42.82 14.84 -10.36
N THR A 337 43.90 15.55 -10.71
CA THR A 337 43.82 16.88 -11.30
C THR A 337 42.97 16.87 -12.58
N GLY A 338 42.04 17.81 -12.69
CA GLY A 338 41.26 18.03 -13.91
C GLY A 338 39.97 17.20 -14.00
N ALA A 339 39.52 16.56 -12.93
CA ALA A 339 38.14 16.05 -12.87
C ALA A 339 37.13 17.21 -12.95
N ILE A 340 36.05 17.02 -13.70
CA ILE A 340 35.08 18.08 -14.02
C ILE A 340 33.72 17.71 -13.42
N GLY A 341 32.97 18.66 -12.88
CA GLY A 341 31.56 18.43 -12.55
C GLY A 341 30.75 18.34 -13.82
N VAL A 342 30.60 19.48 -14.50
CA VAL A 342 29.80 19.60 -15.72
C VAL A 342 30.69 19.94 -16.91
N ASN A 343 30.80 19.03 -17.88
CA ASN A 343 31.64 19.21 -19.05
C ASN A 343 30.78 19.33 -20.33
N LEU A 344 30.67 20.56 -20.85
CA LEU A 344 29.96 20.89 -22.09
C LEU A 344 30.98 21.35 -23.13
N TYR A 345 31.13 20.60 -24.23
CA TYR A 345 32.32 20.77 -25.06
C TYR A 345 32.09 20.97 -26.57
N SER A 346 30.84 21.08 -27.06
CA SER A 346 30.57 21.44 -28.47
C SER A 346 29.10 21.84 -28.71
N GLN A 347 28.76 22.19 -29.96
CA GLN A 347 27.41 22.36 -30.53
C GLN A 347 26.38 23.11 -29.64
N ALA A 348 26.80 24.14 -28.91
CA ALA A 348 25.94 24.99 -28.10
C ALA A 348 25.03 24.23 -27.11
N ALA A 349 25.57 23.21 -26.43
CA ALA A 349 24.86 22.52 -25.36
C ALA A 349 24.47 23.48 -24.22
N ARG A 350 23.29 23.28 -23.64
CA ARG A 350 22.79 24.09 -22.52
C ARG A 350 22.51 23.25 -21.29
N TYR A 351 23.07 23.66 -20.17
CA TYR A 351 22.83 23.05 -18.86
C TYR A 351 22.22 24.09 -17.91
N GLU A 352 21.08 23.76 -17.32
CA GLU A 352 20.42 24.57 -16.29
C GLU A 352 20.37 23.79 -14.99
N LEU A 353 20.92 24.35 -13.91
CA LEU A 353 20.89 23.77 -12.57
C LEU A 353 20.09 24.64 -11.60
N VAL A 354 19.20 23.99 -10.84
CA VAL A 354 18.57 24.53 -9.64
C VAL A 354 19.04 23.72 -8.43
N GLY A 355 20.02 24.24 -7.71
CA GLY A 355 20.61 23.60 -6.53
C GLY A 355 22.11 23.89 -6.38
N ASP A 356 22.83 23.00 -5.70
CA ASP A 356 24.19 23.27 -5.22
C ASP A 356 25.27 22.57 -6.06
N ILE A 357 26.43 23.24 -6.20
CA ILE A 357 27.67 22.61 -6.69
C ILE A 357 28.76 22.73 -5.62
N THR A 358 29.36 21.60 -5.25
CA THR A 358 30.52 21.56 -4.35
C THR A 358 31.73 20.98 -5.08
N VAL A 359 32.84 21.71 -5.06
CA VAL A 359 34.08 21.34 -5.74
C VAL A 359 35.22 21.29 -4.74
N SER A 360 35.93 20.17 -4.73
CA SER A 360 37.06 19.90 -3.83
C SER A 360 38.29 19.50 -4.63
N LYS A 361 39.47 19.60 -4.01
CA LYS A 361 40.77 19.24 -4.59
C LYS A 361 41.03 19.99 -5.91
N ALA A 362 41.94 19.49 -6.74
CA ALA A 362 42.29 20.11 -8.02
C ALA A 362 41.26 19.83 -9.14
N CYS A 363 39.97 19.95 -8.82
CA CYS A 363 38.84 19.70 -9.72
C CYS A 363 38.21 21.01 -10.23
N TRP A 364 37.43 20.90 -11.30
CA TRP A 364 36.68 22.02 -11.88
C TRP A 364 35.19 21.77 -11.72
N GLY A 365 34.43 22.79 -11.30
CA GLY A 365 32.99 22.66 -11.20
C GLY A 365 32.34 22.51 -12.58
N MET A 366 32.71 23.40 -13.52
CA MET A 366 32.21 23.34 -14.89
C MET A 366 33.33 23.57 -15.92
N ALA A 367 33.22 22.98 -17.11
CA ALA A 367 34.01 23.29 -18.28
C ALA A 367 33.08 23.54 -19.46
N LEU A 368 33.12 24.74 -20.04
CA LEU A 368 32.20 25.19 -21.10
C LEU A 368 33.00 25.63 -22.32
N VAL A 369 32.71 25.05 -23.49
CA VAL A 369 33.46 25.28 -24.74
C VAL A 369 32.49 25.61 -25.88
N GLU A 370 32.95 26.31 -26.92
CA GLU A 370 32.26 26.39 -28.23
C GLU A 370 30.79 26.86 -28.16
N GLY A 371 30.53 27.93 -27.41
CA GLY A 371 29.19 28.50 -27.29
C GLY A 371 28.24 27.71 -26.37
N CYS A 372 28.73 26.68 -25.66
CA CYS A 372 27.94 26.02 -24.61
C CYS A 372 27.59 26.99 -23.49
N GLU A 373 26.37 26.86 -22.96
CA GLU A 373 25.84 27.70 -21.90
C GLU A 373 25.57 26.89 -20.62
N GLY A 374 26.22 27.28 -19.52
CA GLY A 374 25.86 26.87 -18.17
C GLY A 374 25.01 27.95 -17.52
N LEU A 375 23.87 27.57 -16.97
CA LEU A 375 22.95 28.44 -16.25
C LEU A 375 22.70 27.85 -14.88
N MET A 376 22.91 28.63 -13.82
CA MET A 376 22.59 28.22 -12.46
C MET A 376 21.63 29.21 -11.84
N ARG A 377 20.61 28.68 -11.15
CA ARG A 377 19.57 29.46 -10.49
C ARG A 377 19.42 29.01 -9.04
N GLY A 378 19.62 29.93 -8.11
CA GLY A 378 19.54 29.60 -6.68
C GLY A 378 20.71 28.72 -6.21
N GLY A 379 20.70 28.38 -4.92
CA GLY A 379 21.69 27.49 -4.32
C GLY A 379 23.07 28.13 -4.12
N ARG A 380 24.07 27.27 -3.87
CA ARG A 380 25.44 27.66 -3.55
C ARG A 380 26.45 26.92 -4.41
N PHE A 381 27.45 27.65 -4.89
CA PHE A 381 28.65 27.11 -5.51
C PHE A 381 29.79 27.22 -4.52
N VAL A 382 30.33 26.10 -4.05
CA VAL A 382 31.35 26.07 -2.99
C VAL A 382 32.63 25.43 -3.48
N MET A 383 33.74 26.16 -3.36
CA MET A 383 35.08 25.63 -3.54
C MET A 383 35.68 25.37 -2.17
N THR A 384 35.94 24.10 -1.84
CA THR A 384 36.38 23.69 -0.49
C THR A 384 37.90 23.68 -0.32
N THR A 385 38.66 23.79 -1.42
CA THR A 385 40.13 23.79 -1.42
C THR A 385 40.69 24.86 -2.36
N PRO A 386 41.89 25.42 -2.09
CA PRO A 386 42.47 26.49 -2.93
C PRO A 386 42.68 26.12 -4.40
N THR A 387 42.83 24.83 -4.71
CA THR A 387 43.06 24.31 -6.06
C THR A 387 41.77 23.98 -6.82
N ALA A 388 40.61 24.02 -6.15
CA ALA A 388 39.31 23.82 -6.77
C ALA A 388 38.93 25.06 -7.57
N CYS A 389 38.35 24.87 -8.75
CA CYS A 389 37.99 25.95 -9.66
C CYS A 389 36.46 25.98 -9.86
N LEU A 390 35.85 27.16 -9.81
CA LEU A 390 34.43 27.39 -10.10
C LEU A 390 34.07 26.83 -11.48
N ALA A 391 34.74 27.32 -12.52
CA ALA A 391 34.53 26.89 -13.90
C ALA A 391 35.74 27.25 -14.77
N THR A 392 35.87 26.59 -15.92
CA THR A 392 36.77 26.99 -16.99
C THR A 392 35.97 27.22 -18.27
N LEU A 393 36.07 28.43 -18.82
CA LEU A 393 35.28 28.90 -19.96
C LEU A 393 36.21 29.12 -21.17
N TYR A 394 35.96 28.39 -22.25
CA TYR A 394 36.75 28.38 -23.47
C TYR A 394 35.92 28.89 -24.66
N ASN A 395 36.55 29.51 -25.66
CA ASN A 395 36.02 29.81 -27.00
C ASN A 395 34.48 29.98 -27.08
N GLY A 396 33.95 31.05 -26.49
CA GLY A 396 32.51 31.38 -26.53
C GLY A 396 31.66 30.71 -25.45
N GLY A 397 32.25 29.84 -24.62
CA GLY A 397 31.60 29.25 -23.46
C GLY A 397 31.12 30.32 -22.49
N LYS A 398 29.89 30.17 -22.02
CA LYS A 398 29.20 31.15 -21.19
C LYS A 398 28.65 30.51 -19.92
N LEU A 399 29.00 31.07 -18.77
CA LEU A 399 28.41 30.72 -17.49
C LEU A 399 27.56 31.87 -16.97
N GLU A 400 26.30 31.61 -16.66
CA GLU A 400 25.36 32.56 -16.08
C GLU A 400 24.90 32.05 -14.72
N LEU A 401 25.20 32.81 -13.67
CA LEU A 401 24.80 32.53 -12.30
C LEU A 401 23.73 33.54 -11.88
N MET A 402 22.62 33.04 -11.34
CA MET A 402 21.47 33.86 -10.98
C MET A 402 20.99 33.52 -9.58
N GLN A 403 20.88 34.51 -8.69
CA GLN A 403 20.37 34.33 -7.31
C GLN A 403 21.16 33.27 -6.52
N CYS A 404 22.45 33.13 -6.79
CA CYS A 404 23.33 32.14 -6.17
C CYS A 404 24.26 32.78 -5.12
N VAL A 405 24.81 31.95 -4.24
CA VAL A 405 26.00 32.29 -3.46
C VAL A 405 27.21 31.57 -4.02
N VAL A 406 28.31 32.29 -4.28
CA VAL A 406 29.57 31.71 -4.75
C VAL A 406 30.62 31.87 -3.66
N ASP A 407 31.11 30.76 -3.13
CA ASP A 407 32.10 30.74 -2.06
C ASP A 407 33.47 30.32 -2.59
N VAL A 408 34.33 31.32 -2.79
CA VAL A 408 35.73 31.18 -3.23
C VAL A 408 36.71 31.38 -2.07
N THR A 409 36.25 31.33 -0.82
CA THR A 409 37.07 31.63 0.38
C THR A 409 38.30 30.75 0.47
N ALA A 410 38.21 29.48 0.07
CA ALA A 410 39.33 28.54 0.13
C ALA A 410 40.49 28.92 -0.83
N GLY A 411 40.23 29.63 -1.92
CA GLY A 411 41.25 30.04 -2.90
C GLY A 411 40.94 31.43 -3.46
N PRO A 412 41.23 32.51 -2.71
CA PRO A 412 40.72 33.84 -3.02
C PRO A 412 41.09 34.39 -4.40
N THR A 413 42.14 33.90 -5.05
CA THR A 413 42.54 34.30 -6.41
C THR A 413 42.60 33.14 -7.40
N THR A 414 42.44 31.89 -6.92
CA THR A 414 42.65 30.67 -7.72
C THR A 414 41.38 29.87 -7.95
N SER A 415 40.33 30.09 -7.13
CA SER A 415 39.11 29.28 -7.14
C SER A 415 37.94 29.87 -7.92
N GLY A 416 38.03 31.11 -8.39
CA GLY A 416 37.04 31.70 -9.31
C GLY A 416 36.99 31.04 -10.69
N ALA A 417 36.15 31.56 -11.58
CA ALA A 417 36.06 31.10 -12.97
C ALA A 417 37.31 31.48 -13.76
N ARG A 418 37.79 30.57 -14.60
CA ARG A 418 38.90 30.79 -15.54
C ARG A 418 38.35 31.12 -16.91
N LEU A 419 38.60 32.31 -17.42
CA LEU A 419 38.19 32.76 -18.75
C LEU A 419 39.39 32.60 -19.69
N GLN A 420 39.33 31.60 -20.58
CA GLN A 420 40.45 31.16 -21.41
C GLN A 420 40.43 31.77 -22.83
N SER A 421 39.44 32.59 -23.17
CA SER A 421 39.37 33.31 -24.45
C SER A 421 38.67 34.65 -24.30
N ALA A 422 38.90 35.57 -25.24
CA ALA A 422 38.22 36.88 -25.27
C ALA A 422 36.69 36.77 -25.43
N THR A 423 36.22 35.64 -25.97
CA THR A 423 34.80 35.34 -26.19
C THR A 423 34.15 34.61 -25.01
N ALA A 424 34.93 34.12 -24.04
CA ALA A 424 34.40 33.50 -22.84
C ALA A 424 33.66 34.54 -21.98
N THR A 425 32.46 34.19 -21.50
CA THR A 425 31.58 35.14 -20.80
C THR A 425 31.11 34.58 -19.45
N LEU A 426 31.32 35.33 -18.38
CA LEU A 426 30.72 35.08 -17.07
C LEU A 426 29.64 36.14 -16.80
N VAL A 427 28.43 35.74 -16.47
CA VAL A 427 27.32 36.62 -16.12
C VAL A 427 26.88 36.34 -14.68
N LEU A 428 26.76 37.39 -13.88
CA LEU A 428 26.36 37.33 -12.47
C LEU A 428 25.13 38.22 -12.29
N THR A 429 24.00 37.63 -11.90
CA THR A 429 22.75 38.36 -11.65
C THR A 429 22.25 38.04 -10.25
N ASP A 430 22.16 39.05 -9.37
CA ASP A 430 21.80 38.87 -7.96
C ASP A 430 22.66 37.81 -7.22
N VAL A 431 23.96 37.76 -7.52
CA VAL A 431 24.89 36.78 -6.94
C VAL A 431 25.68 37.39 -5.78
N THR A 432 25.85 36.65 -4.68
CA THR A 432 26.79 37.05 -3.61
C THR A 432 28.06 36.22 -3.68
N VAL A 433 29.22 36.88 -3.83
CA VAL A 433 30.53 36.23 -3.85
C VAL A 433 31.22 36.42 -2.50
N LEU A 434 31.78 35.33 -1.94
CA LEU A 434 32.41 35.31 -0.61
C LEU A 434 33.92 35.06 -0.68
N GLY A 435 34.68 35.78 0.13
CA GLY A 435 36.10 35.52 0.45
C GLY A 435 37.14 35.88 -0.62
N GLY A 436 36.78 35.95 -1.89
CA GLY A 436 37.74 36.06 -3.00
C GLY A 436 37.19 36.62 -4.31
N SER A 437 38.03 36.60 -5.34
CA SER A 437 37.67 36.94 -6.71
C SER A 437 36.83 35.85 -7.35
N VAL A 438 35.72 36.26 -7.96
CA VAL A 438 34.87 35.39 -8.77
C VAL A 438 35.55 34.92 -10.08
N VAL A 439 36.66 35.56 -10.46
CA VAL A 439 37.52 35.15 -11.59
C VAL A 439 38.90 34.73 -11.09
N ALA A 440 39.39 33.60 -11.56
CA ALA A 440 40.71 33.06 -11.22
C ALA A 440 41.74 33.40 -12.29
N ASN A 441 42.69 34.28 -11.96
CA ASN A 441 43.93 34.59 -12.71
C ASN A 441 43.78 34.64 -14.24
N SER A 442 42.65 35.16 -14.73
CA SER A 442 42.36 35.25 -16.16
C SER A 442 42.54 36.67 -16.64
N THR A 443 43.20 36.84 -17.78
CA THR A 443 43.55 38.16 -18.33
C THR A 443 42.75 38.52 -19.57
N THR A 444 41.80 37.67 -19.97
CA THR A 444 40.95 37.85 -21.13
C THR A 444 39.54 37.34 -20.84
N GLY A 445 38.57 37.79 -21.63
CA GLY A 445 37.16 37.41 -21.51
C GLY A 445 36.30 38.55 -20.97
N ARG A 446 35.00 38.25 -20.85
CA ARG A 446 33.95 39.21 -20.48
C ARG A 446 33.28 38.82 -19.18
N VAL A 447 33.13 39.76 -18.27
CA VAL A 447 32.33 39.61 -17.05
C VAL A 447 31.17 40.60 -17.09
N VAL A 448 29.95 40.13 -16.86
CA VAL A 448 28.75 40.96 -16.79
C VAL A 448 28.19 40.89 -15.38
N LEU A 449 28.03 42.05 -14.74
CA LEU A 449 27.47 42.17 -13.39
C LEU A 449 26.08 42.79 -13.50
N ARG A 450 25.07 42.20 -12.86
CA ARG A 450 23.66 42.61 -12.92
C ARG A 450 22.98 42.54 -11.55
N GLY A 451 21.87 43.27 -11.43
CA GLY A 451 21.02 43.25 -10.25
C GLY A 451 21.78 43.59 -8.98
N SER A 452 21.44 42.92 -7.89
CA SER A 452 22.03 43.10 -6.56
C SER A 452 23.32 42.30 -6.36
N THR A 453 24.09 42.04 -7.43
CA THR A 453 25.32 41.23 -7.33
C THR A 453 26.37 41.90 -6.44
N VAL A 454 26.82 41.18 -5.41
CA VAL A 454 27.79 41.61 -4.41
C VAL A 454 29.12 40.88 -4.63
N LEU A 455 30.20 41.66 -4.77
CA LEU A 455 31.58 41.17 -4.83
C LEU A 455 32.35 41.65 -3.59
N PRO A 456 33.35 40.89 -3.08
CA PRO A 456 34.21 41.36 -2.01
C PRO A 456 34.96 42.64 -2.41
N ALA A 457 35.15 43.56 -1.47
CA ALA A 457 35.74 44.88 -1.74
C ALA A 457 37.13 44.81 -2.41
N ALA A 458 37.98 43.87 -1.98
CA ALA A 458 39.32 43.67 -2.56
C ALA A 458 39.30 43.06 -3.98
N TYR A 459 38.17 42.48 -4.39
CA TYR A 459 38.02 41.71 -5.63
C TYR A 459 36.83 42.18 -6.45
N GLY A 460 36.49 43.47 -6.36
CA GLY A 460 35.37 44.10 -7.07
C GLY A 460 35.64 44.33 -8.56
N ALA A 461 34.77 45.11 -9.20
CA ALA A 461 34.83 45.38 -10.64
C ALA A 461 36.18 45.97 -11.10
N ASP A 462 36.80 46.84 -10.30
CA ASP A 462 38.09 47.45 -10.63
C ASP A 462 39.25 46.46 -10.58
N TYR A 463 39.23 45.53 -9.62
CA TYR A 463 40.19 44.42 -9.57
C TYR A 463 40.06 43.58 -10.86
N LEU A 464 38.82 43.24 -11.25
CA LEU A 464 38.57 42.46 -12.47
C LEU A 464 39.06 43.18 -13.74
N ARG A 465 38.84 44.50 -13.85
CA ARG A 465 39.40 45.33 -14.94
C ARG A 465 40.93 45.36 -14.90
N GLY A 466 41.52 45.43 -13.71
CA GLY A 466 42.96 45.40 -13.50
C GLY A 466 43.64 44.11 -13.95
N LEU A 467 42.89 42.99 -14.02
CA LEU A 467 43.36 41.74 -14.62
C LEU A 467 43.43 41.80 -16.16
N GLY A 468 42.77 42.76 -16.80
CA GLY A 468 42.63 42.87 -18.26
C GLY A 468 41.28 42.38 -18.82
N LEU A 469 40.29 42.13 -17.95
CA LEU A 469 38.97 41.65 -18.36
C LEU A 469 38.07 42.77 -18.86
N THR A 470 37.20 42.45 -19.82
CA THR A 470 36.09 43.34 -20.22
C THR A 470 34.97 43.22 -19.18
N VAL A 471 34.84 44.20 -18.30
CA VAL A 471 33.79 44.22 -17.27
C VAL A 471 32.64 45.13 -17.70
N VAL A 472 31.48 44.53 -17.94
CA VAL A 472 30.21 45.24 -18.18
C VAL A 472 29.43 45.25 -16.86
N ASP A 473 29.42 46.40 -16.19
CA ASP A 473 28.70 46.56 -14.93
C ASP A 473 27.33 47.18 -15.20
N GLU A 474 26.31 46.32 -15.28
CA GLU A 474 24.90 46.66 -15.49
C GLU A 474 24.13 46.65 -14.16
N ARG A 475 24.82 46.55 -13.01
CA ARG A 475 24.18 46.67 -11.70
C ARG A 475 23.58 48.07 -11.57
N PRO A 476 22.47 48.23 -10.83
CA PRO A 476 22.02 49.55 -10.42
C PRO A 476 23.20 50.27 -9.77
N ALA A 477 23.42 51.54 -10.13
CA ALA A 477 24.52 52.31 -9.56
C ALA A 477 24.38 52.32 -8.03
N THR A 478 25.25 51.59 -7.35
CA THR A 478 25.32 51.67 -5.89
C THR A 478 25.99 52.99 -5.56
N GLY A 479 25.19 53.99 -5.17
CA GLY A 479 25.64 55.26 -4.60
C GLY A 479 26.92 55.83 -5.23
N VAL A 480 26.79 56.46 -6.39
CA VAL A 480 27.91 57.21 -6.98
C VAL A 480 28.38 58.24 -5.96
N ALA A 481 29.61 58.11 -5.48
CA ALA A 481 30.28 59.22 -4.80
C ALA A 481 30.38 60.37 -5.81
N HIS A 482 29.44 61.32 -5.73
CA HIS A 482 29.51 62.55 -6.52
C HIS A 482 30.78 63.30 -6.12
N ARG A 483 31.60 63.69 -7.10
CA ARG A 483 32.78 64.55 -6.85
C ARG A 483 32.30 65.85 -6.21
N SER A 484 33.09 66.40 -5.29
CA SER A 484 32.88 67.74 -4.74
C SER A 484 32.60 68.73 -5.87
N GLY A 485 31.46 69.42 -5.81
CA GLY A 485 31.00 70.36 -6.85
C GLY A 485 30.06 69.79 -7.92
N THR A 486 29.54 68.57 -7.78
CA THR A 486 28.52 68.04 -8.72
C THR A 486 27.19 68.78 -8.54
N VAL A 487 26.70 69.42 -9.61
CA VAL A 487 25.37 70.04 -9.67
C VAL A 487 24.35 68.98 -10.09
N LEU A 488 23.32 68.75 -9.29
CA LEU A 488 22.21 67.85 -9.60
C LEU A 488 21.06 68.64 -10.23
N THR A 489 20.70 68.31 -11.47
CA THR A 489 19.51 68.87 -12.13
C THR A 489 18.32 67.97 -11.84
N PHE A 490 17.26 68.52 -11.24
CA PHE A 490 16.10 67.73 -10.78
C PHE A 490 15.01 67.65 -11.87
N GLU A 491 14.48 66.44 -12.11
CA GLU A 491 13.33 66.20 -12.98
C GLU A 491 12.07 65.84 -12.17
N GLN A 492 10.90 66.03 -12.76
CA GLN A 492 9.60 65.87 -12.09
C GLN A 492 9.36 64.42 -11.64
N ASN A 493 9.03 64.21 -10.35
CA ASN A 493 8.73 62.91 -9.73
C ASN A 493 9.88 61.89 -9.73
N ALA A 494 11.14 62.35 -9.78
CA ALA A 494 12.30 61.47 -9.68
C ALA A 494 12.67 61.19 -8.21
N GLU A 495 12.88 59.91 -7.89
CA GLU A 495 13.49 59.45 -6.65
C GLU A 495 15.00 59.29 -6.89
N TYR A 496 15.83 59.86 -6.01
CA TYR A 496 17.28 59.90 -6.18
C TYR A 496 17.98 59.09 -5.09
N ASP A 497 19.08 58.42 -5.47
CA ASP A 497 19.89 57.62 -4.56
C ASP A 497 20.53 58.46 -3.41
N PRO A 498 20.87 57.84 -2.27
CA PRO A 498 21.49 58.53 -1.14
C PRO A 498 22.83 59.18 -1.49
N ILE A 499 23.00 60.46 -1.15
CA ILE A 499 24.18 61.26 -1.44
C ILE A 499 25.15 61.17 -0.25
N SER A 500 26.40 60.79 -0.52
CA SER A 500 27.44 60.63 0.51
C SER A 500 28.21 61.93 0.82
N THR A 501 28.40 62.84 -0.16
CA THR A 501 28.97 64.19 0.01
C THR A 501 28.63 65.10 -1.19
N GLY A 502 28.32 66.39 -0.99
CA GLY A 502 28.11 67.35 -2.09
C GLY A 502 27.51 68.72 -1.69
N THR A 503 27.63 69.72 -2.57
CA THR A 503 26.91 71.01 -2.51
C THR A 503 25.68 70.96 -3.40
N PHE A 504 24.54 71.47 -2.92
CA PHE A 504 23.27 71.45 -3.63
C PHE A 504 23.03 72.79 -4.35
N SER A 505 22.71 72.77 -5.63
CA SER A 505 22.01 73.90 -6.28
C SER A 505 20.76 73.36 -6.98
N VAL A 506 19.67 74.11 -6.91
CA VAL A 506 18.40 73.76 -7.56
C VAL A 506 18.25 74.69 -8.75
N ASP A 507 18.21 74.13 -9.96
CA ASP A 507 17.84 74.87 -11.17
C ASP A 507 16.31 75.10 -11.15
N ASP A 508 15.90 76.37 -11.06
CA ASP A 508 14.48 76.79 -11.02
C ASP A 508 13.96 77.26 -12.39
N SER A 509 14.72 77.03 -13.46
CA SER A 509 14.40 77.52 -14.80
C SER A 509 13.23 76.79 -15.46
N THR A 510 12.90 75.56 -15.05
CA THR A 510 11.82 74.73 -15.59
C THR A 510 10.67 74.55 -14.57
N LYS A 511 9.88 75.62 -14.40
CA LYS A 511 8.89 75.74 -13.30
C LYS A 511 7.64 74.86 -13.45
N ARG A 512 7.28 74.14 -12.38
CA ARG A 512 5.87 74.04 -11.90
C ARG A 512 5.82 74.23 -10.39
N ILE A 513 4.90 75.09 -9.93
CA ILE A 513 4.65 75.36 -8.51
C ILE A 513 4.09 74.07 -7.87
N GLY A 514 4.68 73.61 -6.76
CA GLY A 514 4.22 72.43 -6.02
C GLY A 514 5.06 71.14 -6.18
N THR A 515 6.19 71.18 -6.89
CA THR A 515 7.11 70.02 -7.01
C THR A 515 7.68 69.63 -5.64
N VAL A 516 7.65 68.32 -5.35
CA VAL A 516 8.28 67.69 -4.17
C VAL A 516 9.46 66.86 -4.63
N VAL A 517 10.61 67.02 -3.98
CA VAL A 517 11.84 66.26 -4.24
C VAL A 517 12.31 65.64 -2.94
N THR A 518 12.67 64.34 -2.99
CA THR A 518 13.17 63.58 -1.84
C THR A 518 14.64 63.19 -2.07
N ALA A 519 15.52 63.51 -1.11
CA ALA A 519 16.94 63.13 -1.16
C ALA A 519 17.38 62.49 0.17
N TYR A 520 18.16 61.41 0.09
CA TYR A 520 18.64 60.66 1.25
C TYR A 520 20.11 60.99 1.53
N LEU A 521 20.51 61.10 2.80
CA LEU A 521 21.91 61.28 3.22
C LEU A 521 22.35 60.14 4.14
N THR A 522 23.59 59.69 3.96
CA THR A 522 24.21 58.66 4.80
C THR A 522 24.79 59.26 6.10
N PRO A 523 25.07 58.43 7.13
CA PRO A 523 25.56 58.91 8.44
C PRO A 523 26.91 59.65 8.40
N THR A 524 27.68 59.48 7.32
CA THR A 524 28.99 60.13 7.12
C THR A 524 28.92 61.46 6.37
N ALA A 525 27.72 61.90 5.97
CA ALA A 525 27.56 63.16 5.24
C ALA A 525 27.84 64.37 6.13
N THR A 526 28.40 65.44 5.54
CA THR A 526 28.53 66.76 6.18
C THR A 526 27.32 67.64 5.84
N ALA A 527 27.06 68.66 6.67
CA ALA A 527 25.92 69.55 6.47
C ALA A 527 26.02 70.25 5.09
N PRO A 528 24.98 70.19 4.26
CA PRO A 528 25.01 70.81 2.95
C PRO A 528 25.05 72.35 3.03
N THR A 529 25.90 72.98 2.22
CA THR A 529 25.94 74.44 2.09
C THR A 529 24.77 74.91 1.23
N LEU A 530 23.83 75.66 1.81
CA LEU A 530 22.69 76.22 1.10
C LEU A 530 22.96 77.68 0.73
N SER A 531 22.66 78.08 -0.51
CA SER A 531 22.77 79.46 -0.96
C SER A 531 21.68 80.33 -0.29
N ALA A 532 22.06 80.99 0.81
CA ALA A 532 21.20 81.86 1.61
C ALA A 532 20.89 83.15 0.86
N PRO A 533 19.83 83.15 0.04
CA PRO A 533 18.59 83.81 0.46
C PRO A 533 17.29 83.06 0.11
N ARG A 534 17.37 81.92 -0.60
CA ARG A 534 16.17 81.24 -1.15
C ARG A 534 15.72 79.98 -0.40
N PHE A 535 16.57 79.41 0.44
CA PHE A 535 16.26 78.20 1.21
C PHE A 535 15.85 78.56 2.64
N GLN A 536 14.64 78.15 3.04
CA GLN A 536 14.14 78.30 4.40
C GLN A 536 13.97 76.91 5.01
N SER A 537 14.79 76.60 6.02
CA SER A 537 14.71 75.33 6.76
C SER A 537 13.60 75.38 7.79
N LYS A 538 12.88 74.28 7.95
CA LYS A 538 12.00 74.08 9.11
C LYS A 538 12.71 73.32 10.24
N ASP A 539 13.70 72.51 9.88
CA ASP A 539 14.46 71.65 10.80
C ASP A 539 15.97 71.82 10.59
N SER A 540 16.77 71.32 11.54
CA SER A 540 18.23 71.39 11.53
C SER A 540 18.86 70.04 11.16
N PHE A 541 20.00 70.09 10.46
CA PHE A 541 20.79 68.90 10.12
C PHE A 541 21.28 68.19 11.38
N VAL A 542 21.21 66.84 11.39
CA VAL A 542 21.71 66.01 12.49
C VAL A 542 22.83 65.11 11.96
N ALA A 543 24.06 65.36 12.41
CA ALA A 543 25.23 64.57 12.01
C ALA A 543 25.13 63.10 12.50
N GLY A 544 25.64 62.14 11.73
CA GLY A 544 25.71 60.73 12.14
C GLY A 544 24.41 59.93 11.98
N LYS A 545 23.40 60.47 11.29
CA LYS A 545 22.08 59.83 11.09
C LYS A 545 21.71 59.75 9.61
N ASN A 546 20.83 58.81 9.28
CA ASN A 546 20.16 58.80 7.99
C ASN A 546 19.15 59.94 7.95
N LEU A 547 19.23 60.80 6.94
CA LEU A 547 18.34 61.95 6.79
C LEU A 547 17.62 61.91 5.45
N MET A 548 16.36 62.32 5.46
CA MET A 548 15.54 62.54 4.27
C MET A 548 15.20 64.02 4.16
N TYR A 549 15.51 64.65 3.03
CA TYR A 549 15.11 66.02 2.74
C TYR A 549 13.87 66.03 1.86
N HIS A 550 12.86 66.82 2.25
CA HIS A 550 11.72 67.16 1.41
C HIS A 550 11.80 68.62 1.00
N PHE A 551 11.86 68.91 -0.29
CA PHE A 551 11.87 70.28 -0.83
C PHE A 551 10.51 70.63 -1.43
N LYS A 552 10.06 71.87 -1.23
CA LYS A 552 8.84 72.44 -1.81
C LYS A 552 9.11 73.85 -2.33
N VAL A 553 8.80 74.10 -3.60
CA VAL A 553 8.86 75.45 -4.18
C VAL A 553 7.58 76.21 -3.87
N GLY A 554 7.70 77.29 -3.10
CA GLY A 554 6.62 78.22 -2.78
C GLY A 554 6.29 79.15 -3.95
N ALA A 555 5.11 79.79 -3.88
CA ALA A 555 4.56 80.62 -4.96
C ALA A 555 5.47 81.79 -5.41
N ASN A 556 6.41 82.22 -4.56
CA ASN A 556 7.31 83.34 -4.79
C ASN A 556 8.72 82.92 -5.23
N GLY A 557 8.95 81.63 -5.52
CA GLY A 557 10.28 81.08 -5.84
C GLY A 557 11.15 80.79 -4.61
N SER A 558 10.61 80.93 -3.40
CA SER A 558 11.24 80.47 -2.15
C SER A 558 11.19 78.95 -2.06
N ILE A 559 12.29 78.31 -1.65
CA ILE A 559 12.36 76.86 -1.47
C ILE A 559 12.24 76.56 0.03
N GLN A 560 11.12 75.97 0.42
CA GLN A 560 10.94 75.43 1.77
C GLN A 560 11.46 73.99 1.81
N TYR A 561 12.10 73.60 2.90
CA TYR A 561 12.47 72.19 3.07
C TYR A 561 12.32 71.69 4.51
N THR A 562 12.04 70.39 4.62
CA THR A 562 11.89 69.64 5.89
C THR A 562 12.94 68.54 5.93
N ILE A 563 13.56 68.32 7.09
CA ILE A 563 14.54 67.23 7.27
C ILE A 563 13.89 66.19 8.19
N THR A 564 13.75 64.96 7.73
CA THR A 564 13.28 63.84 8.55
C THR A 564 14.47 62.96 8.90
N VAL A 565 14.67 62.69 10.19
CA VAL A 565 15.62 61.66 10.64
C VAL A 565 14.96 60.31 10.41
N LEU A 566 15.63 59.43 9.68
CA LEU A 566 15.20 58.05 9.48
C LEU A 566 15.88 57.19 10.56
N ASP A 567 15.07 56.46 11.33
CA ASP A 567 15.54 55.58 12.41
C ASP A 567 16.33 54.37 11.91
#